data_AF-A0A0G1URS2-F1
#
_entry.id   AF-A0A0G1URS2-F1
#
_cell.length_a   1.000
_cell.length_b   1.000
_cell.length_c   1.000
_cell.angle_alpha   90.00
_cell.angle_beta   90.00
_cell.angle_gamma   90.00
#
_symmetry.space_group_name_H-M   'P 1'
#
loop_
_entity.id
_entity.type
_entity.pdbx_description
1 polymer ?
#
loop_
_entity_poly.entity_id
_entity_poly.type
_entity_poly.pdbx_seq_one_letter_code
_entity_poly.pdbx_strand_id
1 'polypeptide(L)'
;MTDQFRPRDIYEMGEFFEDLLFMRTNKFSDEEAGANSKVVALSATGSQLLGRLGITGRIFRRWYQTTWGWDNPSQWFAGETPRMELCKRYPDLTNGDVYASTQLLQSAPDEIKVMPVLYEKKEIKNAKGIITMGFNFLPKTLEARSRFHQLSAPSFDPGFKEFANNIEAIEREVAKEKLEKLPIAFEARCWRVFWSDACITIPLNCGLKLSHNDLITIGSAMQLIVERAVKEQASIPASYINFDSLFSAIWEVFCSFDSALLPLELLRIGRGKSMSVLTSKAKGPYSLNVYYNLGNLFDELLLFPADRYFGACECVWTDKENFLNDLVTSFLLLNNDLQLPTVNNKLTKAQKLFRHATAIEERSLDIYRIWFCPPTCFRILPKFVKYFW
;
A
#
# COMPACT_ATOMS: atom_id res chain seq x y z
N MET A 1 7.24 -9.30 -26.17
CA MET A 1 6.27 -9.36 -25.05
C MET A 1 6.26 -8.09 -24.18
N THR A 2 6.90 -7.00 -24.59
CA THR A 2 7.37 -5.91 -23.71
C THR A 2 6.47 -4.68 -23.58
N ASP A 3 5.54 -4.47 -24.51
CA ASP A 3 4.89 -3.14 -24.64
C ASP A 3 3.62 -3.00 -23.78
N GLN A 4 3.06 -4.10 -23.26
CA GLN A 4 1.77 -4.13 -22.56
C GLN A 4 1.78 -3.54 -21.13
N PHE A 5 2.96 -3.18 -20.59
CA PHE A 5 3.08 -2.53 -19.27
C PHE A 5 3.95 -1.27 -19.33
N ARG A 6 4.15 -0.74 -20.54
CA ARG A 6 4.92 0.46 -20.80
C ARG A 6 4.00 1.56 -21.31
N PRO A 7 3.12 2.12 -20.45
CA PRO A 7 2.17 3.12 -20.90
C PRO A 7 2.91 4.37 -21.40
N ARG A 8 2.61 4.79 -22.63
CA ARG A 8 3.20 5.99 -23.24
C ARG A 8 2.47 7.27 -22.82
N ASP A 9 1.28 7.13 -22.26
CA ASP A 9 0.53 8.18 -21.57
C ASP A 9 -0.49 7.62 -20.58
N ILE A 10 -1.21 8.55 -19.95
CA ILE A 10 -2.20 8.23 -18.92
C ILE A 10 -3.38 7.41 -19.47
N TYR A 11 -3.73 7.54 -20.75
CA TYR A 11 -4.82 6.78 -21.36
C TYR A 11 -4.42 5.32 -21.52
N GLU A 12 -3.24 5.07 -22.07
CA GLU A 12 -2.67 3.72 -22.16
C GLU A 12 -2.47 3.08 -20.78
N MET A 13 -2.08 3.88 -19.77
CA MET A 13 -2.01 3.40 -18.38
C MET A 13 -3.38 2.90 -17.89
N GLY A 14 -4.45 3.65 -18.18
CA GLY A 14 -5.81 3.25 -17.84
C GLY A 14 -6.24 1.96 -18.55
N GLU A 15 -5.96 1.85 -19.84
CA GLU A 15 -6.26 0.67 -20.65
C GLU A 15 -5.51 -0.58 -20.16
N PHE A 16 -4.20 -0.48 -19.92
CA PHE A 16 -3.41 -1.60 -19.40
C PHE A 16 -3.85 -2.03 -18.01
N PHE A 17 -4.19 -1.07 -17.14
CA PHE A 17 -4.73 -1.40 -15.83
C PHE A 17 -6.11 -2.04 -15.93
N GLU A 18 -6.99 -1.58 -16.83
CA GLU A 18 -8.29 -2.20 -17.08
C GLU A 18 -8.15 -3.66 -17.55
N ASP A 19 -7.25 -3.89 -18.51
CA ASP A 19 -6.99 -5.22 -19.06
C ASP A 19 -6.47 -6.19 -18.01
N LEU A 20 -5.61 -5.72 -17.10
CA LEU A 20 -5.16 -6.50 -15.94
C LEU A 20 -6.30 -6.72 -14.94
N LEU A 21 -7.00 -5.66 -14.55
CA LEU A 21 -8.05 -5.67 -13.52
C LEU A 21 -9.23 -6.55 -13.91
N PHE A 22 -9.48 -6.73 -15.20
CA PHE A 22 -10.53 -7.64 -15.69
C PHE A 22 -9.97 -8.89 -16.38
N MET A 23 -8.67 -9.17 -16.23
CA MET A 23 -7.99 -10.36 -16.76
C MET A 23 -8.28 -10.60 -18.25
N ARG A 24 -8.35 -9.52 -19.04
CA ARG A 24 -8.67 -9.55 -20.48
C ARG A 24 -7.47 -9.94 -21.35
N THR A 25 -6.31 -10.16 -20.75
CA THR A 25 -5.07 -10.52 -21.46
C THR A 25 -4.74 -12.01 -21.30
N ASN A 26 -4.62 -12.72 -22.43
CA ASN A 26 -4.39 -14.18 -22.53
C ASN A 26 -3.10 -14.69 -21.86
N LYS A 27 -2.20 -13.81 -21.38
CA LYS A 27 -0.98 -14.23 -20.67
C LYS A 27 -1.21 -14.52 -19.19
N PHE A 28 -2.24 -13.92 -18.60
CA PHE A 28 -2.60 -14.22 -17.21
C PHE A 28 -3.45 -15.49 -17.09
N SER A 29 -3.85 -16.11 -18.22
CA SER A 29 -4.74 -17.27 -18.24
C SER A 29 -4.05 -18.62 -18.36
N ASP A 30 -2.87 -18.71 -18.99
CA ASP A 30 -2.41 -20.01 -19.51
C ASP A 30 -1.09 -20.56 -18.92
N GLU A 31 -0.16 -19.74 -18.40
CA GLU A 31 1.17 -20.23 -17.99
C GLU A 31 1.41 -20.31 -16.46
N GLU A 32 0.80 -19.43 -15.65
CA GLU A 32 1.11 -19.35 -14.20
C GLU A 32 0.02 -19.97 -13.31
N ALA A 33 -1.17 -20.19 -13.85
CA ALA A 33 -2.28 -20.80 -13.14
C ALA A 33 -2.43 -22.24 -13.64
N GLY A 34 -1.70 -23.17 -13.02
CA GLY A 34 -1.51 -24.53 -13.56
C GLY A 34 -2.83 -25.22 -13.96
N ALA A 35 -2.87 -25.77 -15.19
CA ALA A 35 -3.82 -26.66 -15.92
C ALA A 35 -5.31 -26.85 -15.48
N ASN A 36 -5.79 -26.26 -14.40
CA ASN A 36 -7.12 -26.38 -13.81
C ASN A 36 -7.68 -25.02 -13.34
N SER A 37 -6.97 -23.91 -13.51
CA SER A 37 -7.52 -22.60 -13.21
C SER A 37 -8.46 -22.18 -14.34
N LYS A 38 -9.76 -22.35 -14.13
CA LYS A 38 -10.73 -21.53 -14.84
C LYS A 38 -10.30 -20.08 -14.69
N VAL A 39 -10.21 -19.33 -15.79
CA VAL A 39 -10.03 -17.87 -15.78
C VAL A 39 -11.01 -17.31 -14.75
N VAL A 40 -10.50 -16.80 -13.63
CA VAL A 40 -11.34 -16.21 -12.59
C VAL A 40 -11.68 -14.82 -13.09
N ALA A 41 -12.78 -14.70 -13.83
CA ALA A 41 -13.34 -13.40 -14.21
C ALA A 41 -14.23 -12.88 -13.08
N LEU A 42 -14.20 -11.57 -12.82
CA LEU A 42 -15.16 -10.94 -11.92
C LEU A 42 -16.57 -10.97 -12.52
N SER A 43 -17.55 -11.34 -11.69
CA SER A 43 -18.97 -11.13 -12.02
C SER A 43 -19.30 -9.64 -12.10
N ALA A 44 -20.43 -9.28 -12.72
CA ALA A 44 -20.92 -7.90 -12.73
C ALA A 44 -21.13 -7.35 -11.30
N THR A 45 -21.74 -8.16 -10.42
CA THR A 45 -21.89 -7.84 -9.00
C THR A 45 -20.55 -7.65 -8.29
N GLY A 46 -19.59 -8.56 -8.51
CA GLY A 46 -18.25 -8.47 -7.95
C GLY A 46 -17.50 -7.22 -8.42
N SER A 47 -17.68 -6.82 -9.67
CA SER A 47 -17.08 -5.60 -10.25
C SER A 47 -17.67 -4.32 -9.65
N GLN A 48 -18.99 -4.29 -9.38
CA GLN A 48 -19.60 -3.16 -8.66
C GLN A 48 -19.12 -3.10 -7.21
N LEU A 49 -19.01 -4.25 -6.55
CA LEU A 49 -18.53 -4.35 -5.18
C LEU A 49 -17.07 -3.91 -5.06
N LEU A 50 -16.20 -4.30 -6.00
CA LEU A 50 -14.81 -3.85 -6.12
C LEU A 50 -14.68 -2.32 -6.06
N GLY A 51 -15.55 -1.59 -6.78
CA GLY A 51 -15.57 -0.14 -6.78
C GLY A 51 -16.03 0.45 -5.44
N ARG A 52 -17.15 -0.06 -4.91
CA ARG A 52 -17.74 0.42 -3.64
C ARG A 52 -16.83 0.24 -2.43
N LEU A 53 -16.05 -0.83 -2.42
CA LEU A 53 -15.10 -1.12 -1.33
C LEU A 53 -13.87 -0.20 -1.35
N GLY A 54 -13.66 0.60 -2.41
CA GLY A 54 -12.50 1.47 -2.55
C GLY A 54 -11.17 0.73 -2.80
N ILE A 55 -11.21 -0.59 -2.96
CA ILE A 55 -9.98 -1.39 -3.08
C ILE A 55 -9.28 -1.21 -4.43
N THR A 56 -10.00 -0.78 -5.48
CA THR A 56 -9.43 -0.55 -6.82
C THR A 56 -8.22 0.38 -6.78
N GLY A 57 -8.27 1.43 -5.96
CA GLY A 57 -7.15 2.36 -5.78
C GLY A 57 -5.90 1.70 -5.17
N ARG A 58 -6.09 0.68 -4.34
CA ARG A 58 -5.01 -0.11 -3.72
C ARG A 58 -4.39 -1.06 -4.75
N ILE A 59 -5.22 -1.72 -5.56
CA ILE A 59 -4.76 -2.55 -6.69
C ILE A 59 -3.95 -1.70 -7.66
N PHE A 60 -4.50 -0.55 -8.06
CA PHE A 60 -3.84 0.37 -8.98
C PHE A 60 -2.50 0.83 -8.42
N ARG A 61 -2.43 1.28 -7.16
CA ARG A 61 -1.18 1.69 -6.50
C ARG A 61 -0.08 0.65 -6.66
N ARG A 62 -0.41 -0.61 -6.39
CA ARG A 62 0.54 -1.71 -6.41
C ARG A 62 0.93 -2.08 -7.84
N TRP A 63 -0.03 -2.18 -8.77
CA TRP A 63 0.26 -2.43 -10.19
C TRP A 63 1.16 -1.35 -10.78
N TYR A 64 0.80 -0.08 -10.55
CA TYR A 64 1.45 1.11 -11.10
C TYR A 64 2.92 1.22 -10.71
N GLN A 65 3.31 0.56 -9.62
CA GLN A 65 4.66 0.61 -9.07
C GLN A 65 5.27 -0.80 -8.85
N THR A 66 4.67 -1.84 -9.40
CA THR A 66 5.30 -3.16 -9.52
C THR A 66 6.20 -3.16 -10.75
N THR A 67 7.37 -3.78 -10.66
CA THR A 67 8.28 -3.91 -11.80
C THR A 67 7.75 -4.98 -12.77
N TRP A 68 7.44 -4.59 -14.00
CA TRP A 68 6.96 -5.51 -15.05
C TRP A 68 7.97 -5.69 -16.20
N GLY A 69 8.94 -4.78 -16.31
CA GLY A 69 10.01 -4.82 -17.33
C GLY A 69 11.28 -5.52 -16.86
N TRP A 70 12.24 -5.66 -17.79
CA TRP A 70 13.56 -6.27 -17.54
C TRP A 70 14.70 -5.26 -17.46
N ASP A 71 14.43 -3.99 -17.80
CA ASP A 71 15.42 -2.92 -17.73
C ASP A 71 15.78 -2.66 -16.26
N ASN A 72 17.03 -2.27 -15.97
CA ASN A 72 17.46 -2.00 -14.61
C ASN A 72 17.51 -0.49 -14.35
N PRO A 73 16.38 0.18 -14.04
CA PRO A 73 16.34 1.64 -13.91
C PRO A 73 17.06 2.14 -12.65
N SER A 74 17.47 1.24 -11.76
CA SER A 74 17.98 1.56 -10.43
C SER A 74 19.01 0.52 -9.97
N GLN A 75 19.91 0.90 -9.07
CA GLN A 75 20.81 -0.05 -8.41
C GLN A 75 20.10 -0.91 -7.33
N TRP A 76 18.88 -0.55 -6.95
CA TRP A 76 18.16 -1.15 -5.83
C TRP A 76 17.25 -2.32 -6.23
N PHE A 77 16.80 -2.36 -7.48
CA PHE A 77 15.87 -3.37 -8.00
C PHE A 77 15.98 -3.45 -9.53
N ALA A 78 15.75 -4.64 -10.07
CA ALA A 78 15.62 -4.87 -11.50
C ALA A 78 14.17 -4.64 -11.95
N GLY A 79 14.01 -4.10 -13.15
CA GLY A 79 12.74 -3.87 -13.80
C GLY A 79 12.24 -2.43 -13.69
N GLU A 80 11.53 -1.98 -14.72
CA GLU A 80 10.85 -0.69 -14.75
C GLU A 80 9.37 -0.85 -14.35
N THR A 81 8.85 0.14 -13.62
CA THR A 81 7.43 0.23 -13.24
C THR A 81 6.64 1.09 -14.24
N PRO A 82 5.31 0.90 -14.37
CA PRO A 82 4.46 1.76 -15.21
C PRO A 82 4.60 3.24 -14.85
N ARG A 83 4.79 3.55 -13.56
CA ARG A 83 5.08 4.90 -13.08
C ARG A 83 6.38 5.46 -13.65
N MET A 84 7.47 4.68 -13.63
CA MET A 84 8.77 5.10 -14.17
C MET A 84 8.71 5.32 -15.68
N GLU A 85 8.01 4.46 -16.41
CA GLU A 85 7.78 4.67 -17.84
C GLU A 85 7.04 5.99 -18.08
N LEU A 86 5.94 6.24 -17.36
CA LEU A 86 5.19 7.51 -17.49
C LEU A 86 6.04 8.74 -17.15
N CYS A 87 7.03 8.62 -16.25
CA CYS A 87 7.92 9.73 -15.92
C CYS A 87 8.74 10.23 -17.13
N LYS A 88 8.95 9.40 -18.16
CA LYS A 88 9.62 9.83 -19.40
C LYS A 88 8.84 10.92 -20.13
N ARG A 89 7.51 10.90 -20.04
CA ARG A 89 6.60 11.90 -20.62
C ARG A 89 6.15 12.96 -19.61
N TYR A 90 5.97 12.56 -18.35
CA TYR A 90 5.50 13.42 -17.26
C TYR A 90 6.56 13.50 -16.16
N PRO A 91 7.69 14.22 -16.38
CA PRO A 91 8.81 14.25 -15.44
C PRO A 91 8.45 14.83 -14.08
N ASP A 92 7.40 15.66 -13.98
CA ASP A 92 6.92 16.17 -12.69
C ASP A 92 6.41 15.08 -11.73
N LEU A 93 6.12 13.86 -12.23
CA LEU A 93 5.83 12.69 -11.39
C LEU A 93 7.03 12.31 -10.50
N THR A 94 8.27 12.44 -10.97
CA THR A 94 9.46 12.09 -10.17
C THR A 94 9.66 13.03 -8.98
N ASN A 95 9.10 14.24 -9.06
CA ASN A 95 9.22 15.26 -8.01
C ASN A 95 8.06 15.26 -7.02
N GLY A 96 6.93 14.61 -7.34
CA GLY A 96 5.68 14.71 -6.58
C GLY A 96 4.89 15.99 -6.90
N ASP A 97 5.14 16.58 -8.06
CA ASP A 97 4.44 17.78 -8.55
C ASP A 97 3.20 17.44 -9.38
N VAL A 98 3.11 16.22 -9.88
CA VAL A 98 1.96 15.63 -10.59
C VAL A 98 1.62 14.32 -9.90
N TYR A 99 0.34 13.93 -9.95
CA TYR A 99 -0.12 12.68 -9.32
C TYR A 99 -1.11 11.95 -10.23
N ALA A 100 -0.90 10.65 -10.42
CA ALA A 100 -1.71 9.78 -11.27
C ALA A 100 -2.57 8.85 -10.42
N SER A 101 -3.81 8.62 -10.86
CA SER A 101 -4.75 7.73 -10.22
C SER A 101 -5.78 7.20 -11.23
N THR A 102 -6.74 6.42 -10.76
CA THR A 102 -7.80 5.83 -11.59
C THR A 102 -9.12 5.80 -10.84
N GLN A 103 -10.22 6.00 -11.55
CA GLN A 103 -11.58 5.80 -11.02
C GLN A 103 -12.33 4.73 -11.81
N LEU A 104 -13.25 4.03 -11.14
CA LEU A 104 -14.20 3.14 -11.81
C LEU A 104 -15.49 3.88 -12.14
N LEU A 105 -15.89 3.77 -13.40
CA LEU A 105 -17.12 4.33 -13.93
C LEU A 105 -17.98 3.20 -14.48
N GLN A 106 -19.28 3.24 -14.18
CA GLN A 106 -20.27 2.36 -14.80
C GLN A 106 -20.99 3.13 -15.92
N SER A 107 -20.81 2.69 -17.17
CA SER A 107 -21.45 3.27 -18.36
C SER A 107 -22.77 2.59 -18.72
N ALA A 108 -22.92 1.31 -18.38
CA ALA A 108 -24.12 0.50 -18.53
C ALA A 108 -24.15 -0.56 -17.40
N PRO A 109 -25.28 -1.28 -17.18
CA PRO A 109 -25.38 -2.27 -16.10
C PRO A 109 -24.21 -3.26 -16.02
N ASP A 110 -23.71 -3.71 -17.19
CA ASP A 110 -22.62 -4.69 -17.31
C ASP A 110 -21.30 -4.09 -17.87
N GLU A 111 -21.20 -2.77 -17.97
CA GLU A 111 -20.02 -2.10 -18.54
C GLU A 111 -19.39 -1.19 -17.48
N ILE A 112 -18.29 -1.68 -16.90
CA ILE A 112 -17.44 -0.93 -15.98
C ILE A 112 -16.13 -0.63 -16.68
N LYS A 113 -15.70 0.63 -16.58
CA LYS A 113 -14.45 1.14 -17.15
C LYS A 113 -13.56 1.73 -16.08
N VAL A 114 -12.26 1.57 -16.29
CA VAL A 114 -11.22 2.31 -15.59
C VAL A 114 -11.00 3.61 -16.35
N MET A 115 -11.24 4.74 -15.69
CA MET A 115 -10.87 6.05 -16.21
C MET A 115 -9.60 6.53 -15.50
N PRO A 116 -8.52 6.78 -16.25
CA PRO A 116 -7.33 7.40 -15.68
C PRO A 116 -7.60 8.85 -15.26
N VAL A 117 -6.92 9.29 -14.20
CA VAL A 117 -6.97 10.66 -13.69
C VAL A 117 -5.55 11.14 -13.46
N LEU A 118 -5.20 12.26 -14.07
CA LEU A 118 -3.94 12.96 -13.86
C LEU A 118 -4.24 14.29 -13.18
N TYR A 119 -3.74 14.46 -11.97
CA TYR A 119 -3.78 15.74 -11.27
C TYR A 119 -2.55 16.55 -11.68
N GLU A 120 -2.78 17.59 -12.47
CA GLU A 120 -1.69 18.39 -13.02
C GLU A 120 -1.10 19.33 -11.96
N LYS A 121 0.17 19.71 -12.16
CA LYS A 121 0.91 20.63 -11.28
C LYS A 121 0.16 21.91 -10.97
N LYS A 122 -0.51 22.48 -11.98
CA LYS A 122 -1.31 23.70 -11.83
C LYS A 122 -2.51 23.48 -10.91
N GLU A 123 -3.21 22.35 -11.05
CA GLU A 123 -4.37 22.00 -10.22
C GLU A 123 -3.95 21.78 -8.77
N ILE A 124 -2.89 21.00 -8.56
CA ILE A 124 -2.33 20.71 -7.24
C ILE A 124 -1.88 22.01 -6.55
N LYS A 125 -1.20 22.90 -7.29
CA LYS A 125 -0.76 24.19 -6.78
C LYS A 125 -1.95 25.09 -6.41
N ASN A 126 -2.97 25.16 -7.27
CA ASN A 126 -4.17 25.97 -7.02
C ASN A 126 -4.95 25.48 -5.79
N ALA A 127 -5.04 24.16 -5.62
CA ALA A 127 -5.67 23.56 -4.45
C ALA A 127 -4.78 23.59 -3.19
N LYS A 128 -3.50 24.00 -3.31
CA LYS A 128 -2.51 23.99 -2.23
C LYS A 128 -2.24 22.58 -1.68
N GLY A 129 -2.07 21.61 -2.58
CA GLY A 129 -1.67 20.24 -2.25
C GLY A 129 -2.72 19.18 -2.58
N ILE A 130 -2.26 17.93 -2.75
CA ILE A 130 -3.15 16.78 -3.07
C ILE A 130 -4.08 16.49 -1.90
N ILE A 131 -3.56 16.51 -0.67
CA ILE A 131 -4.38 16.28 0.51
C ILE A 131 -5.49 17.33 0.63
N THR A 132 -5.18 18.60 0.37
CA THR A 132 -6.17 19.69 0.39
C THR A 132 -7.25 19.48 -0.67
N MET A 133 -6.89 18.98 -1.87
CA MET A 133 -7.89 18.54 -2.86
C MET A 133 -8.81 17.50 -2.24
N GLY A 134 -8.25 16.45 -1.63
CA GLY A 134 -9.02 15.40 -0.97
C GLY A 134 -10.03 15.93 0.04
N PHE A 135 -9.58 16.79 0.95
CA PHE A 135 -10.46 17.41 1.95
C PHE A 135 -11.59 18.24 1.30
N ASN A 136 -11.33 18.90 0.17
CA ASN A 136 -12.36 19.62 -0.59
C ASN A 136 -13.31 18.69 -1.37
N PHE A 137 -12.90 17.45 -1.64
CA PHE A 137 -13.70 16.43 -2.32
C PHE A 137 -14.55 15.57 -1.36
N LEU A 138 -14.16 15.45 -0.09
CA LEU A 138 -14.92 14.72 0.96
C LEU A 138 -16.41 15.10 1.04
N PRO A 139 -16.82 16.38 0.90
CA PRO A 139 -18.23 16.76 0.99
C PRO A 139 -19.03 16.47 -0.29
N LYS A 140 -18.39 16.04 -1.39
CA LYS A 140 -19.00 15.92 -2.73
C LYS A 140 -19.15 14.48 -3.23
N THR A 141 -18.81 13.48 -2.41
CA THR A 141 -18.97 12.09 -2.81
C THR A 141 -20.45 11.71 -2.95
N LEU A 142 -20.78 11.27 -4.18
CA LEU A 142 -21.99 10.56 -4.62
C LEU A 142 -23.24 11.38 -4.98
N GLU A 143 -23.15 12.70 -5.20
CA GLU A 143 -24.25 13.42 -5.85
C GLU A 143 -23.84 14.12 -7.17
N ALA A 144 -24.24 13.44 -8.25
CA ALA A 144 -24.61 13.96 -9.57
C ALA A 144 -23.54 14.62 -10.46
N ARG A 145 -23.46 14.11 -11.71
CA ARG A 145 -23.54 14.84 -13.00
C ARG A 145 -22.70 14.16 -14.10
N SER A 146 -23.08 12.97 -14.57
CA SER A 146 -22.68 12.49 -15.91
C SER A 146 -23.56 11.31 -16.35
N ARG A 147 -23.46 10.90 -17.63
CA ARG A 147 -24.05 9.64 -18.14
C ARG A 147 -23.45 8.38 -17.50
N PHE A 148 -22.44 8.53 -16.66
CA PHE A 148 -21.72 7.45 -15.97
C PHE A 148 -21.98 7.53 -14.46
N HIS A 149 -22.21 6.37 -13.83
CA HIS A 149 -22.28 6.25 -12.38
C HIS A 149 -20.88 5.98 -11.82
N GLN A 150 -20.37 6.88 -10.98
CA GLN A 150 -19.05 6.75 -10.38
C GLN A 150 -19.08 5.69 -9.27
N LEU A 151 -18.34 4.60 -9.45
CA LEU A 151 -18.26 3.50 -8.49
C LEU A 151 -17.14 3.72 -7.47
N SER A 152 -16.03 4.35 -7.87
CA SER A 152 -14.93 4.70 -6.97
C SER A 152 -14.42 6.12 -7.23
N ALA A 153 -13.97 6.81 -6.18
CA ALA A 153 -13.16 8.02 -6.34
C ALA A 153 -11.73 7.66 -6.76
N PRO A 154 -10.99 8.57 -7.41
CA PRO A 154 -9.63 8.27 -7.84
C PRO A 154 -8.73 7.94 -6.65
N SER A 155 -8.59 8.88 -5.70
CA SER A 155 -7.72 8.70 -4.52
C SER A 155 -8.36 9.04 -3.17
N PHE A 156 -9.62 9.50 -3.17
CA PHE A 156 -10.34 9.93 -1.97
C PHE A 156 -11.50 8.97 -1.67
N ASP A 157 -11.14 7.71 -1.46
CA ASP A 157 -12.06 6.61 -1.18
C ASP A 157 -12.58 6.64 0.28
N PRO A 158 -13.42 5.69 0.72
CA PRO A 158 -13.88 5.64 2.12
C PRO A 158 -12.74 5.63 3.15
N GLY A 159 -11.58 5.05 2.83
CA GLY A 159 -10.40 5.05 3.70
C GLY A 159 -9.78 6.44 3.85
N PHE A 160 -9.88 7.30 2.82
CA PHE A 160 -9.43 8.69 2.94
C PHE A 160 -10.28 9.48 3.94
N LYS A 161 -11.58 9.21 4.00
CA LYS A 161 -12.48 9.85 4.98
C LYS A 161 -12.09 9.49 6.42
N GLU A 162 -11.80 8.22 6.67
CA GLU A 162 -11.32 7.77 7.98
C GLU A 162 -9.98 8.43 8.34
N PHE A 163 -9.03 8.42 7.40
CA PHE A 163 -7.75 9.11 7.56
C PHE A 163 -7.93 10.60 7.88
N ALA A 164 -8.77 11.32 7.13
CA ALA A 164 -9.03 12.74 7.33
C ALA A 164 -9.63 13.03 8.72
N ASN A 165 -10.61 12.23 9.15
CA ASN A 165 -11.21 12.36 10.48
C ASN A 165 -10.17 12.15 11.59
N ASN A 166 -9.26 11.18 11.42
CA ASN A 166 -8.21 10.91 12.40
C ASN A 166 -7.23 12.08 12.50
N ILE A 167 -6.78 12.64 11.37
CA ILE A 167 -5.92 13.85 11.37
C ILE A 167 -6.60 15.01 12.09
N GLU A 168 -7.88 15.28 11.81
CA GLU A 168 -8.64 16.34 12.48
C GLU A 168 -8.84 16.09 13.99
N ALA A 169 -8.96 14.83 14.41
CA ALA A 169 -9.05 14.47 15.82
C ALA A 169 -7.71 14.77 16.53
N ILE A 170 -6.60 14.31 15.97
CA ILE A 170 -5.25 14.51 16.55
C ILE A 170 -4.88 16.00 16.55
N GLU A 171 -5.16 16.75 15.48
CA GLU A 171 -4.93 18.20 15.44
C GLU A 171 -5.65 18.92 16.60
N ARG A 172 -6.89 18.52 16.90
CA ARG A 172 -7.67 19.08 18.01
C ARG A 172 -7.07 18.74 19.37
N GLU A 173 -6.48 17.56 19.52
CA GLU A 173 -5.81 17.15 20.77
C GLU A 173 -4.50 17.91 20.97
N VAL A 174 -3.64 17.99 19.95
CA VAL A 174 -2.39 18.76 20.00
C VAL A 174 -2.65 20.23 20.32
N ALA A 175 -3.71 20.82 19.74
CA ALA A 175 -4.11 22.20 20.02
C ALA A 175 -4.56 22.43 21.47
N LYS A 176 -5.24 21.45 22.10
CA LYS A 176 -5.67 21.53 23.51
C LYS A 176 -4.49 21.47 24.46
N GLU A 177 -3.57 20.54 24.21
CA GLU A 177 -2.43 20.27 25.08
C GLU A 177 -1.28 21.28 24.90
N LYS A 178 -1.36 22.17 23.90
CA LYS A 178 -0.34 23.19 23.57
C LYS A 178 1.08 22.61 23.38
N LEU A 179 1.17 21.34 22.95
CA LEU A 179 2.41 20.56 22.94
C LEU A 179 3.39 21.03 21.86
N GLU A 180 2.89 21.52 20.72
CA GLU A 180 3.74 21.95 19.59
C GLU A 180 3.06 23.03 18.74
N LYS A 181 3.87 23.96 18.18
CA LYS A 181 3.37 24.89 17.16
C LYS A 181 3.31 24.17 15.82
N LEU A 182 2.11 23.72 15.46
CA LEU A 182 1.86 23.12 14.16
C LEU A 182 2.11 24.11 13.00
N PRO A 183 2.54 23.64 11.82
CA PRO A 183 2.69 24.47 10.63
C PRO A 183 1.41 25.24 10.25
N ILE A 184 1.58 26.47 9.76
CA ILE A 184 0.46 27.30 9.27
C ILE A 184 -0.14 26.69 7.99
N ALA A 185 0.71 26.24 7.07
CA ALA A 185 0.27 25.64 5.81
C ALA A 185 -0.45 24.30 6.07
N PHE A 186 -1.66 24.15 5.56
CA PHE A 186 -2.54 22.99 5.79
C PHE A 186 -1.86 21.66 5.44
N GLU A 187 -1.32 21.51 4.22
CA GLU A 187 -0.63 20.29 3.80
C GLU A 187 0.56 19.91 4.69
N ALA A 188 1.37 20.90 5.08
CA ALA A 188 2.52 20.68 5.97
C ALA A 188 2.07 20.25 7.38
N ARG A 189 0.96 20.81 7.85
CA ARG A 189 0.37 20.45 9.14
C ARG A 189 -0.17 19.03 9.14
N CYS A 190 -0.98 18.67 8.13
CA CYS A 190 -1.49 17.31 8.01
C CYS A 190 -0.35 16.30 7.89
N TRP A 191 0.71 16.61 7.12
CA TRP A 191 1.89 15.75 7.02
C TRP A 191 2.57 15.54 8.37
N ARG A 192 2.80 16.62 9.14
CA ARG A 192 3.44 16.54 10.46
C ARG A 192 2.64 15.67 11.44
N VAL A 193 1.32 15.85 11.48
CA VAL A 193 0.41 15.09 12.34
C VAL A 193 0.39 13.62 11.94
N PHE A 194 0.15 13.35 10.66
CA PHE A 194 0.19 12.00 10.07
C PHE A 194 1.48 11.27 10.42
N TRP A 195 2.63 11.90 10.17
CA TRP A 195 3.93 11.24 10.29
C TRP A 195 4.24 10.84 11.74
N SER A 196 3.89 11.73 12.69
CA SER A 196 4.12 11.51 14.11
C SER A 196 3.18 10.43 14.66
N ASP A 197 1.91 10.46 14.26
CA ASP A 197 0.92 9.47 14.69
C ASP A 197 1.23 8.08 14.14
N ALA A 198 1.50 7.94 12.84
CA ALA A 198 1.71 6.65 12.20
C ALA A 198 2.85 5.86 12.87
N CYS A 199 3.95 6.52 13.23
CA CYS A 199 5.09 5.88 13.89
C CYS A 199 4.77 5.37 15.30
N ILE A 200 3.83 5.99 16.02
CA ILE A 200 3.38 5.56 17.35
C ILE A 200 2.30 4.48 17.24
N THR A 201 1.37 4.64 16.31
CA THR A 201 0.24 3.73 16.11
C THR A 201 0.71 2.34 15.66
N ILE A 202 1.80 2.23 14.90
CA ILE A 202 2.34 0.93 14.46
C ILE A 202 2.76 0.03 15.64
N PRO A 203 3.67 0.42 16.56
CA PRO A 203 4.02 -0.37 17.74
C PRO A 203 2.81 -0.73 18.60
N LEU A 204 1.86 0.21 18.79
CA LEU A 204 0.64 -0.02 19.57
C LEU A 204 -0.24 -1.14 19.01
N ASN A 205 -0.20 -1.38 17.70
CA ASN A 205 -1.12 -2.30 17.02
C ASN A 205 -0.43 -3.53 16.40
N CYS A 206 0.91 -3.59 16.42
CA CYS A 206 1.66 -4.72 15.84
C CYS A 206 1.62 -5.99 16.71
N GLY A 207 1.08 -5.92 17.92
CA GLY A 207 0.94 -7.05 18.83
C GLY A 207 2.10 -7.21 19.83
N LEU A 208 2.94 -6.19 19.99
CA LEU A 208 3.89 -6.11 21.10
C LEU A 208 3.16 -6.18 22.45
N LYS A 209 3.72 -6.93 23.41
CA LYS A 209 3.14 -7.11 24.75
C LYS A 209 3.95 -6.34 25.78
N LEU A 210 4.04 -5.03 25.57
CA LEU A 210 4.81 -4.09 26.41
C LEU A 210 3.88 -3.06 27.06
N SER A 211 4.42 -2.28 27.99
CA SER A 211 3.67 -1.19 28.59
C SER A 211 3.38 -0.09 27.56
N HIS A 212 2.31 0.67 27.75
CA HIS A 212 1.97 1.78 26.84
C HIS A 212 3.11 2.78 26.65
N ASN A 213 3.86 3.08 27.72
CA ASN A 213 5.00 4.00 27.67
C ASN A 213 6.18 3.44 26.85
N ASP A 214 6.44 2.13 26.96
CA ASP A 214 7.47 1.48 26.14
C ASP A 214 7.08 1.51 24.66
N LEU A 215 5.80 1.28 24.35
CA LEU A 215 5.29 1.33 22.97
C LEU A 215 5.41 2.74 22.37
N ILE A 216 5.11 3.80 23.13
CA ILE A 216 5.35 5.19 22.71
C ILE A 216 6.83 5.45 22.47
N THR A 217 7.70 4.93 23.35
CA THR A 217 9.16 5.11 23.22
C THR A 217 9.69 4.42 21.97
N ILE A 218 9.23 3.20 21.70
CA ILE A 218 9.52 2.46 20.47
C ILE A 218 9.02 3.24 19.25
N GLY A 219 7.81 3.83 19.31
CA GLY A 219 7.28 4.65 18.22
C GLY A 219 8.14 5.88 17.92
N SER A 220 8.61 6.57 18.95
CA SER A 220 9.56 7.68 18.82
C SER A 220 10.89 7.24 18.20
N ALA A 221 11.42 6.09 18.62
CA ALA A 221 12.65 5.53 18.06
C ALA A 221 12.48 5.13 16.59
N MET A 222 11.35 4.51 16.25
CA MET A 222 10.98 4.18 14.87
C MET A 222 10.91 5.43 14.01
N GLN A 223 10.27 6.51 14.48
CA GLN A 223 10.23 7.78 13.76
C GLN A 223 11.64 8.28 13.42
N LEU A 224 12.56 8.30 14.40
CA LEU A 224 13.95 8.75 14.18
C LEU A 224 14.69 7.88 13.16
N ILE A 225 14.45 6.57 13.16
CA ILE A 225 15.04 5.64 12.19
C ILE A 225 14.54 5.95 10.77
N VAL A 226 13.23 6.11 10.58
CA VAL A 226 12.66 6.42 9.27
C VAL A 226 13.10 7.81 8.80
N GLU A 227 13.10 8.82 9.68
CA GLU A 227 13.58 10.17 9.35
C GLU A 227 15.05 10.17 8.92
N ARG A 228 15.91 9.40 9.60
CA ARG A 228 17.32 9.23 9.20
C ARG A 228 17.42 8.62 7.81
N ALA A 229 16.68 7.55 7.54
CA ALA A 229 16.68 6.90 6.23
C ALA A 229 16.21 7.85 5.11
N VAL A 230 15.21 8.71 5.38
CA VAL A 230 14.75 9.74 4.44
C VAL A 230 15.82 10.80 4.20
N LYS A 231 16.54 11.24 5.24
CA LYS A 231 17.64 12.21 5.10
C LYS A 231 18.82 11.65 4.31
N GLU A 232 19.17 10.39 4.54
CA GLU A 232 20.19 9.68 3.76
C GLU A 232 19.77 9.55 2.29
N GLN A 233 18.51 9.14 2.03
CA GLN A 233 17.94 9.10 0.69
C GLN A 233 17.94 10.48 0.00
N ALA A 234 17.66 11.56 0.73
CA ALA A 234 17.68 12.91 0.18
C ALA A 234 19.08 13.38 -0.26
N SER A 235 20.15 12.81 0.33
CA SER A 235 21.53 13.17 -0.01
C SER A 235 22.03 12.53 -1.31
N ILE A 236 21.34 11.51 -1.82
CA ILE A 236 21.72 10.77 -3.02
C ILE A 236 20.61 10.92 -4.08
N PRO A 237 20.87 11.59 -5.23
CA PRO A 237 19.89 11.77 -6.29
C PRO A 237 19.26 10.46 -6.74
N ALA A 238 17.93 10.46 -6.91
CA ALA A 238 17.14 9.32 -7.38
C ALA A 238 17.30 8.02 -6.56
N SER A 239 17.83 8.10 -5.34
CA SER A 239 17.99 6.93 -4.47
C SER A 239 16.67 6.45 -3.86
N TYR A 240 16.68 5.20 -3.40
CA TYR A 240 15.59 4.55 -2.71
C TYR A 240 16.09 4.05 -1.35
N ILE A 241 15.17 3.96 -0.41
CA ILE A 241 15.34 3.31 0.89
C ILE A 241 15.03 1.82 0.69
N ASN A 242 16.02 0.97 0.92
CA ASN A 242 15.82 -0.47 0.94
C ASN A 242 14.96 -0.85 2.15
N PHE A 243 13.80 -1.46 1.92
CA PHE A 243 12.85 -1.75 3.00
C PHE A 243 13.40 -2.77 3.99
N ASP A 244 14.09 -3.80 3.51
CA ASP A 244 14.69 -4.83 4.36
C ASP A 244 15.70 -4.26 5.37
N SER A 245 16.47 -3.26 4.96
CA SER A 245 17.46 -2.59 5.82
C SER A 245 16.76 -1.73 6.88
N LEU A 246 15.77 -0.94 6.46
CA LEU A 246 14.96 -0.14 7.38
C LEU A 246 14.22 -1.03 8.40
N PHE A 247 13.58 -2.09 7.91
CA PHE A 247 12.86 -3.04 8.73
C PHE A 247 13.77 -3.74 9.73
N SER A 248 15.01 -4.06 9.34
CA SER A 248 16.00 -4.66 10.25
C SER A 248 16.32 -3.71 11.42
N ALA A 249 16.57 -2.42 11.13
CA ALA A 249 16.84 -1.43 12.17
C ALA A 249 15.64 -1.25 13.12
N ILE A 250 14.41 -1.25 12.61
CA ILE A 250 13.20 -1.18 13.45
C ILE A 250 13.04 -2.45 14.30
N TRP A 251 13.29 -3.63 13.70
CA TRP A 251 13.19 -4.90 14.41
C TRP A 251 14.20 -5.03 15.55
N GLU A 252 15.43 -4.52 15.37
CA GLU A 252 16.44 -4.47 16.42
C GLU A 252 15.98 -3.66 17.63
N VAL A 253 15.33 -2.51 17.40
CA VAL A 253 14.71 -1.72 18.48
C VAL A 253 13.65 -2.57 19.19
N PHE A 254 12.76 -3.24 18.46
CA PHE A 254 11.73 -4.08 19.06
C PHE A 254 12.35 -5.17 19.94
N CYS A 255 13.39 -5.86 19.45
CA CYS A 255 14.12 -6.87 20.23
C CYS A 255 14.84 -6.33 21.46
N SER A 256 15.29 -5.06 21.44
CA SER A 256 15.92 -4.45 22.61
C SER A 256 14.93 -4.19 23.76
N PHE A 257 13.66 -3.95 23.43
CA PHE A 257 12.58 -3.76 24.40
C PHE A 257 11.89 -5.07 24.77
N ASP A 258 11.80 -6.02 23.84
CA ASP A 258 11.13 -7.29 24.03
C ASP A 258 12.04 -8.48 23.73
N SER A 259 12.66 -9.00 24.79
CA SER A 259 13.50 -10.20 24.71
C SER A 259 12.72 -11.48 24.35
N ALA A 260 11.38 -11.46 24.32
CA ALA A 260 10.56 -12.57 23.87
C ALA A 260 10.47 -12.65 22.33
N LEU A 261 10.95 -11.65 21.61
CA LEU A 261 11.08 -11.69 20.15
C LEU A 261 12.31 -12.50 19.73
N LEU A 262 12.18 -13.22 18.63
CA LEU A 262 13.29 -13.88 17.95
C LEU A 262 14.10 -12.86 17.13
N PRO A 263 15.43 -13.01 17.07
CA PRO A 263 16.27 -12.30 16.11
C PRO A 263 15.78 -12.47 14.67
N LEU A 264 15.94 -11.42 13.86
CA LEU A 264 15.42 -11.34 12.50
C LEU A 264 15.96 -12.45 11.60
N GLU A 265 17.22 -12.85 11.79
CA GLU A 265 17.89 -13.90 11.02
C GLU A 265 17.17 -15.25 11.15
N LEU A 266 16.57 -15.51 12.32
CA LEU A 266 15.81 -16.74 12.55
C LEU A 266 14.46 -16.71 11.85
N LEU A 267 13.86 -15.52 11.68
CA LEU A 267 12.59 -15.33 10.98
C LEU A 267 12.75 -15.35 9.45
N ARG A 268 13.89 -14.88 8.93
CA ARG A 268 14.21 -14.80 7.50
C ARG A 268 14.51 -16.15 6.83
N ILE A 269 14.56 -17.27 7.56
CA ILE A 269 14.87 -18.59 7.00
C ILE A 269 13.69 -19.08 6.13
N GLY A 270 13.73 -18.74 4.85
CA GLY A 270 12.71 -19.06 3.85
C GLY A 270 12.77 -20.51 3.32
N ARG A 271 11.60 -20.97 2.87
CA ARG A 271 11.24 -22.29 2.26
C ARG A 271 10.84 -23.39 3.24
N GLY A 272 9.52 -23.66 3.28
CA GLY A 272 8.84 -24.95 3.54
C GLY A 272 9.18 -25.73 4.81
N LYS A 273 10.44 -26.13 4.99
CA LYS A 273 10.97 -26.90 6.13
C LYS A 273 11.22 -26.03 7.37
N SER A 274 11.43 -24.72 7.20
CA SER A 274 11.75 -23.79 8.29
C SER A 274 10.53 -23.33 9.10
N MET A 275 9.36 -23.22 8.47
CA MET A 275 8.16 -22.71 9.15
C MET A 275 7.69 -23.62 10.29
N SER A 276 7.77 -24.95 10.10
CA SER A 276 7.50 -25.91 11.19
C SER A 276 8.49 -25.74 12.34
N VAL A 277 9.75 -25.45 12.05
CA VAL A 277 10.79 -25.20 13.07
C VAL A 277 10.47 -23.92 13.84
N LEU A 278 10.14 -22.83 13.14
CA LEU A 278 9.75 -21.56 13.77
C LEU A 278 8.52 -21.71 14.66
N THR A 279 7.45 -22.36 14.18
CA THR A 279 6.24 -22.58 15.00
C THR A 279 6.45 -23.51 16.18
N SER A 280 7.50 -24.35 16.15
CA SER A 280 7.85 -25.25 17.26
C SER A 280 8.65 -24.55 18.37
N LYS A 281 9.26 -23.39 18.10
CA LYS A 281 9.94 -22.57 19.11
C LYS A 281 8.90 -21.87 19.98
N ALA A 282 9.08 -21.86 21.29
CA ALA A 282 8.17 -21.19 22.24
C ALA A 282 7.90 -19.72 21.90
N LYS A 283 8.93 -18.99 21.43
CA LYS A 283 8.87 -17.58 21.03
C LYS A 283 8.40 -17.36 19.57
N GLY A 284 8.31 -18.43 18.79
CA GLY A 284 8.10 -18.38 17.34
C GLY A 284 6.75 -17.79 16.93
N PRO A 285 5.62 -18.36 17.37
CA PRO A 285 4.29 -17.83 17.05
C PRO A 285 4.13 -16.35 17.38
N TYR A 286 4.61 -15.94 18.56
CA TYR A 286 4.58 -14.54 19.00
C TYR A 286 5.40 -13.64 18.06
N SER A 287 6.65 -14.00 17.78
CA SER A 287 7.54 -13.23 16.91
C SER A 287 7.00 -13.13 15.48
N LEU A 288 6.43 -14.21 14.94
CA LEU A 288 5.84 -14.23 13.61
C LEU A 288 4.63 -13.30 13.50
N ASN A 289 3.77 -13.27 14.53
CA ASN A 289 2.65 -12.34 14.57
C ASN A 289 3.13 -10.89 14.56
N VAL A 290 4.09 -10.54 15.42
CA VAL A 290 4.64 -9.17 15.48
C VAL A 290 5.33 -8.78 14.17
N TYR A 291 6.15 -9.68 13.61
CA TYR A 291 6.83 -9.49 12.33
C TYR A 291 5.85 -9.20 11.18
N TYR A 292 4.83 -10.05 11.04
CA TYR A 292 3.82 -9.92 9.98
C TYR A 292 3.01 -8.63 10.14
N ASN A 293 2.58 -8.31 11.36
CA ASN A 293 1.79 -7.10 11.60
C ASN A 293 2.61 -5.84 11.42
N LEU A 294 3.89 -5.83 11.84
CA LEU A 294 4.77 -4.69 11.63
C LEU A 294 4.89 -4.36 10.13
N GLY A 295 5.16 -5.35 9.29
CA GLY A 295 5.31 -5.12 7.84
C GLY A 295 4.03 -4.58 7.19
N ASN A 296 2.87 -5.18 7.51
CA ASN A 296 1.59 -4.73 6.95
C ASN A 296 1.15 -3.37 7.47
N LEU A 297 1.28 -3.12 8.77
CA LEU A 297 0.92 -1.83 9.38
C LEU A 297 1.86 -0.71 8.90
N PHE A 298 3.12 -1.02 8.60
CA PHE A 298 4.03 -0.04 7.99
C PHE A 298 3.52 0.41 6.62
N ASP A 299 3.05 -0.51 5.78
CA ASP A 299 2.44 -0.12 4.51
C ASP A 299 1.07 0.57 4.73
N GLU A 300 0.18 -0.04 5.50
CA GLU A 300 -1.19 0.45 5.75
C GLU A 300 -1.24 1.85 6.39
N LEU A 301 -0.43 2.08 7.42
CA LEU A 301 -0.50 3.29 8.23
C LEU A 301 0.52 4.36 7.82
N LEU A 302 1.62 4.01 7.15
CA LEU A 302 2.66 4.97 6.77
C LEU A 302 2.77 5.12 5.24
N LEU A 303 3.16 4.08 4.51
CA LEU A 303 3.49 4.23 3.09
C LEU A 303 2.26 4.45 2.20
N PHE A 304 1.14 3.80 2.51
CA PHE A 304 -0.09 3.93 1.74
C PHE A 304 -0.67 5.34 1.85
N PRO A 305 -0.87 5.96 3.03
CA PRO A 305 -1.30 7.36 3.12
C PRO A 305 -0.30 8.32 2.49
N ALA A 306 1.02 8.12 2.71
CA ALA A 306 2.07 8.96 2.14
C ALA A 306 2.03 8.97 0.61
N ASP A 307 1.86 7.81 -0.02
CA ASP A 307 1.70 7.68 -1.47
C ASP A 307 0.33 8.22 -1.91
N ARG A 308 -0.77 7.64 -1.41
CA ARG A 308 -2.08 7.83 -2.00
C ARG A 308 -2.76 9.15 -1.66
N TYR A 309 -2.57 9.65 -0.45
CA TYR A 309 -3.28 10.83 0.04
C TYR A 309 -2.44 12.10 -0.05
N PHE A 310 -1.12 11.98 -0.03
CA PHE A 310 -0.21 13.11 -0.23
C PHE A 310 0.45 13.12 -1.61
N GLY A 311 0.55 12.00 -2.32
CA GLY A 311 1.36 11.92 -3.55
C GLY A 311 2.85 12.08 -3.23
N ALA A 312 3.28 11.69 -2.03
CA ALA A 312 4.59 12.01 -1.46
C ALA A 312 5.60 10.87 -1.51
N CYS A 313 5.14 9.65 -1.77
CA CYS A 313 5.96 8.46 -1.72
C CYS A 313 5.86 7.69 -3.04
N GLU A 314 6.97 7.07 -3.43
CA GLU A 314 6.99 6.05 -4.47
C GLU A 314 7.43 4.73 -3.84
N CYS A 315 6.62 3.68 -3.98
CA CYS A 315 6.83 2.36 -3.39
C CYS A 315 7.02 1.35 -4.51
N VAL A 316 8.16 0.66 -4.57
CA VAL A 316 8.47 -0.28 -5.65
C VAL A 316 8.38 -1.72 -5.15
N TRP A 317 7.57 -2.53 -5.83
CA TRP A 317 7.49 -3.97 -5.61
C TRP A 317 8.15 -4.73 -6.75
N THR A 318 8.95 -5.75 -6.40
CA THR A 318 9.62 -6.61 -7.39
C THR A 318 8.98 -7.98 -7.55
N ASP A 319 7.93 -8.26 -6.79
CA ASP A 319 7.25 -9.56 -6.74
C ASP A 319 5.90 -9.51 -7.47
N LYS A 320 5.95 -9.73 -8.78
CA LYS A 320 4.76 -9.79 -9.64
C LYS A 320 3.88 -11.01 -9.34
N GLU A 321 4.45 -12.12 -8.86
CA GLU A 321 3.71 -13.36 -8.61
C GLU A 321 2.76 -13.17 -7.42
N ASN A 322 3.25 -12.55 -6.34
CA ASN A 322 2.41 -12.22 -5.20
C ASN A 322 1.32 -11.19 -5.56
N PHE A 323 1.63 -10.20 -6.42
CA PHE A 323 0.60 -9.30 -6.94
C PHE A 323 -0.55 -10.07 -7.63
N LEU A 324 -0.22 -11.01 -8.53
CA LEU A 324 -1.23 -11.78 -9.27
C LEU A 324 -2.02 -12.73 -8.36
N ASN A 325 -1.36 -13.33 -7.37
CA ASN A 325 -2.02 -14.18 -6.37
C ASN A 325 -3.05 -13.39 -5.54
N ASP A 326 -2.71 -12.17 -5.11
CA ASP A 326 -3.60 -11.30 -4.36
C ASP A 326 -4.78 -10.80 -5.21
N LEU A 327 -4.55 -10.57 -6.51
CA LEU A 327 -5.59 -10.24 -7.48
C LEU A 327 -6.60 -11.39 -7.65
N VAL A 328 -6.11 -12.61 -7.89
CA VAL A 328 -6.95 -13.80 -8.01
C VAL A 328 -7.73 -14.04 -6.72
N THR A 329 -7.08 -13.89 -5.56
CA THR A 329 -7.73 -14.06 -4.25
C THR A 329 -8.85 -13.05 -4.06
N SER A 330 -8.62 -11.78 -4.43
CA SER A 330 -9.66 -10.74 -4.40
C SER A 330 -10.87 -11.12 -5.25
N PHE A 331 -10.67 -11.67 -6.44
CA PHE A 331 -11.78 -12.05 -7.31
C PHE A 331 -12.55 -13.27 -6.79
N LEU A 332 -11.84 -14.24 -6.22
CA LEU A 332 -12.48 -15.38 -5.56
C LEU A 332 -13.35 -14.91 -4.39
N LEU A 333 -12.88 -13.98 -3.57
CA LEU A 333 -13.69 -13.41 -2.49
C LEU A 333 -14.90 -12.65 -3.04
N LEU A 334 -14.71 -11.75 -4.01
CA LEU A 334 -15.79 -10.93 -4.58
C LEU A 334 -16.87 -11.76 -5.28
N ASN A 335 -16.51 -12.86 -5.95
CA ASN A 335 -17.47 -13.73 -6.63
C ASN A 335 -18.26 -14.66 -5.69
N ASN A 336 -17.82 -14.81 -4.43
CA ASN A 336 -18.45 -15.68 -3.45
C ASN A 336 -19.04 -14.85 -2.28
N ASP A 337 -19.51 -13.62 -2.53
CA ASP A 337 -20.07 -12.73 -1.50
C ASP A 337 -19.12 -12.51 -0.30
N LEU A 338 -17.82 -12.39 -0.57
CA LEU A 338 -16.74 -12.30 0.42
C LEU A 338 -16.60 -13.54 1.32
N GLN A 339 -17.27 -14.64 0.95
CA GLN A 339 -17.11 -15.94 1.58
C GLN A 339 -16.01 -16.74 0.87
N LEU A 340 -15.34 -17.59 1.63
CA LEU A 340 -14.27 -18.42 1.08
C LEU A 340 -14.87 -19.61 0.31
N PRO A 341 -14.50 -19.83 -0.98
CA PRO A 341 -14.52 -21.19 -1.50
C PRO A 341 -13.56 -22.03 -0.64
N THR A 342 -13.77 -23.34 -0.57
CA THR A 342 -13.15 -24.30 0.37
C THR A 342 -11.62 -24.47 0.21
N VAL A 343 -10.83 -23.39 0.24
CA VAL A 343 -9.36 -23.38 0.15
C VAL A 343 -8.72 -24.04 1.39
N ASN A 344 -9.44 -24.08 2.52
CA ASN A 344 -9.01 -24.75 3.75
C ASN A 344 -8.84 -26.28 3.60
N ASN A 345 -9.38 -26.91 2.56
CA ASN A 345 -9.21 -28.34 2.34
C ASN A 345 -7.91 -28.73 1.61
N LYS A 346 -7.17 -27.78 1.02
CA LYS A 346 -5.93 -28.05 0.26
C LYS A 346 -4.64 -27.69 0.98
N LEU A 347 -4.72 -27.08 2.17
CA LEU A 347 -3.54 -26.65 2.93
C LEU A 347 -2.91 -27.80 3.70
N THR A 348 -1.59 -27.86 3.70
CA THR A 348 -0.83 -28.78 4.56
C THR A 348 -1.06 -28.46 6.04
N LYS A 349 -0.89 -29.45 6.93
CA LYS A 349 -1.02 -29.29 8.38
C LYS A 349 -0.13 -28.16 8.93
N ALA A 350 1.07 -27.98 8.38
CA ALA A 350 1.99 -26.89 8.75
C ALA A 350 1.47 -25.50 8.31
N GLN A 351 0.88 -25.38 7.12
CA GLN A 351 0.26 -24.14 6.65
C GLN A 351 -0.98 -23.77 7.49
N LYS A 352 -1.78 -24.76 7.89
CA LYS A 352 -2.92 -24.55 8.80
C LYS A 352 -2.46 -24.07 10.17
N LEU A 353 -1.43 -24.70 10.74
CA LEU A 353 -0.86 -24.31 12.03
C LEU A 353 -0.25 -22.91 11.98
N PHE A 354 0.47 -22.59 10.90
CA PHE A 354 1.03 -21.26 10.67
C PHE A 354 -0.07 -20.19 10.59
N ARG A 355 -1.12 -20.43 9.80
CA ARG A 355 -2.26 -19.52 9.65
C ARG A 355 -2.97 -19.26 10.98
N HIS A 356 -3.22 -20.32 11.76
CA HIS A 356 -3.85 -20.21 13.07
C HIS A 356 -2.95 -19.51 14.11
N ALA A 357 -1.63 -19.74 14.05
CA ALA A 357 -0.68 -19.16 15.00
C ALA A 357 -0.39 -17.67 14.77
N THR A 358 -0.66 -17.16 13.57
CA THR A 358 -0.30 -15.80 13.15
C THR A 358 -1.51 -14.88 12.95
N ALA A 359 -2.73 -15.39 13.12
CA ALA A 359 -3.97 -14.72 12.72
C ALA A 359 -3.97 -14.21 11.26
N ILE A 360 -3.10 -14.75 10.40
CA ILE A 360 -3.01 -14.40 8.98
C ILE A 360 -4.31 -14.75 8.25
N GLU A 361 -5.08 -15.74 8.73
CA GLU A 361 -6.38 -16.11 8.16
C GLU A 361 -7.37 -14.94 8.16
N GLU A 362 -7.35 -14.07 9.17
CA GLU A 362 -8.22 -12.89 9.20
C GLU A 362 -7.75 -11.80 8.24
N ARG A 363 -6.44 -11.63 8.00
CA ARG A 363 -5.92 -10.51 7.19
C ARG A 363 -5.65 -10.83 5.72
N SER A 364 -5.13 -12.02 5.43
CA SER A 364 -4.90 -12.48 4.04
C SER A 364 -6.19 -12.81 3.29
N LEU A 365 -7.29 -12.97 4.04
CA LEU A 365 -8.63 -13.24 3.51
C LEU A 365 -9.59 -12.07 3.73
N ASP A 366 -9.10 -11.00 4.36
CA ASP A 366 -9.79 -9.72 4.43
C ASP A 366 -9.47 -8.92 3.16
N ILE A 367 -10.49 -8.74 2.34
CA ILE A 367 -10.41 -8.01 1.09
C ILE A 367 -9.92 -6.57 1.27
N TYR A 368 -10.11 -5.97 2.45
CA TYR A 368 -9.60 -4.65 2.76
C TYR A 368 -8.08 -4.70 3.03
N ARG A 369 -7.55 -5.80 3.57
CA ARG A 369 -6.15 -5.85 4.04
C ARG A 369 -5.18 -6.56 3.10
N ILE A 370 -5.66 -7.40 2.18
CA ILE A 370 -4.82 -8.16 1.25
C ILE A 370 -3.88 -7.29 0.39
N TRP A 371 -4.23 -6.02 0.17
CA TRP A 371 -3.46 -5.10 -0.66
C TRP A 371 -2.42 -4.28 0.11
N PHE A 372 -2.37 -4.40 1.44
CA PHE A 372 -1.31 -3.80 2.23
C PHE A 372 -0.16 -4.78 2.34
N CYS A 373 0.99 -4.39 1.80
CA CYS A 373 2.19 -5.19 1.88
C CYS A 373 3.42 -4.29 1.75
N PRO A 374 4.48 -4.55 2.52
CA PRO A 374 5.68 -3.75 2.44
C PRO A 374 6.31 -3.84 1.03
N PRO A 375 6.81 -2.72 0.46
CA PRO A 375 7.51 -2.75 -0.81
C PRO A 375 8.93 -3.29 -0.69
N THR A 376 9.56 -3.63 -1.81
CA THR A 376 10.98 -3.97 -1.86
C THR A 376 11.84 -2.76 -1.47
N CYS A 377 11.45 -1.59 -1.96
CA CYS A 377 12.05 -0.31 -1.60
C CYS A 377 11.05 0.82 -1.80
N PHE A 378 11.33 1.98 -1.22
CA PHE A 378 10.51 3.16 -1.43
C PHE A 378 11.37 4.43 -1.38
N ARG A 379 10.81 5.56 -1.79
CA ARG A 379 11.44 6.88 -1.60
C ARG A 379 10.41 7.94 -1.31
N ILE A 380 10.79 8.93 -0.51
CA ILE A 380 10.03 10.16 -0.38
C ILE A 380 10.41 11.07 -1.54
N LEU A 381 9.39 11.55 -2.25
CA LEU A 381 9.59 12.38 -3.43
C LEU A 381 10.20 13.74 -3.03
N PRO A 382 11.07 14.32 -3.87
CA PRO A 382 11.84 15.53 -3.56
C PRO A 382 11.03 16.68 -2.95
N LYS A 383 9.80 16.92 -3.43
CA LYS A 383 8.92 17.98 -2.92
C LYS A 383 8.58 17.85 -1.43
N PHE A 384 8.56 16.63 -0.91
CA PHE A 384 8.13 16.31 0.46
C PHE A 384 9.30 16.12 1.42
N VAL A 385 10.53 15.96 0.92
CA VAL A 385 11.75 15.87 1.73
C VAL A 385 11.90 17.09 2.67
N LYS A 386 11.45 18.27 2.24
CA LYS A 386 11.49 19.51 3.05
C LYS A 386 10.73 19.43 4.37
N TYR A 387 9.84 18.44 4.57
CA TYR A 387 9.10 18.26 5.82
C TYR A 387 9.87 17.48 6.89
N PHE A 388 11.11 17.08 6.59
CA PHE A 388 12.00 16.33 7.48
C PHE A 388 13.16 17.17 8.04
N TRP A 389 13.20 18.46 7.71
CA TRP A 389 14.22 19.45 8.11
C TRP A 389 13.52 20.65 8.74
#